data_AF-A0A350BL05-F1
#
_entry.id   AF-A0A350BL05-F1
#
_cell.length_a   1.000
_cell.length_b   1.000
_cell.length_c   1.000
_cell.angle_alpha   90.00
_cell.angle_beta   90.00
_cell.angle_gamma   90.00
#
_symmetry.space_group_name_H-M   'P 1'
#
loop_
_entity.id
_entity.type
_entity.pdbx_description
1 polymer ?
#
loop_
_entity_poly.entity_id
_entity_poly.type
_entity_poly.pdbx_seq_one_letter_code
_entity_poly.pdbx_strand_id
1 'polypeptide(L)'
;MAPTNLATGRQSNFYFSFLTLPPPKREAIETIYTFCRVTDDIVDESGDDSTKRMKLRQWNEELQLSLDGRSRFQVLNRMSRIIQRFNIPIHHVYDLLEGMEMDLTKKRYATFGELEAYCYRAASTVGLMCAEVFGYRNQGTKDYAVNLGIALQLTNILRDIKHDAKQGRIYLPIEDLREFGYSEEELLSCTYNERFVALMKFECDRAHQYFRKAKVALAEEDKPLFTAARIMGNIYFLLLRRIERVHYDVFTRRIRLSAAVKMLVAMTLRLRNHAPRNLHKFVRTELPA
;
A
#
# COMPACT_ATOMS: atom_id res chain seq x y z
N MET A 1 4.73 23.48 20.67
CA MET A 1 4.30 22.22 21.32
C MET A 1 3.74 21.30 20.25
N ALA A 2 4.50 20.30 19.80
CA ALA A 2 4.01 19.31 18.86
C ALA A 2 3.17 18.28 19.64
N PRO A 3 1.96 17.91 19.18
CA PRO A 3 1.12 17.00 19.95
C PRO A 3 1.74 15.59 20.00
N THR A 4 2.14 15.19 21.20
CA THR A 4 2.56 13.84 21.62
C THR A 4 1.35 12.92 21.78
N ASN A 5 0.45 12.88 20.80
CA ASN A 5 -0.65 11.93 20.77
C ASN A 5 -0.61 11.19 19.45
N LEU A 6 0.02 10.00 19.45
CA LEU A 6 -0.34 8.94 18.53
C LEU A 6 -1.85 8.73 18.70
N ALA A 7 -2.62 9.29 17.78
CA ALA A 7 -4.06 9.18 17.80
C ALA A 7 -4.45 7.70 17.75
N THR A 8 -4.86 7.20 18.91
CA THR A 8 -5.67 6.01 19.12
C THR A 8 -6.96 6.17 18.32
N GLY A 9 -6.95 5.84 17.02
CA GLY A 9 -8.07 6.26 16.17
C GLY A 9 -8.16 5.65 14.77
N ARG A 10 -7.50 4.51 14.49
CA ARG A 10 -7.84 3.58 13.39
C ARG A 10 -6.89 2.40 13.52
N GLN A 11 -7.35 1.26 14.03
CA GLN A 11 -6.60 0.01 13.97
C GLN A 11 -6.48 -0.40 12.48
N SER A 12 -5.46 0.13 11.81
CA SER A 12 -5.18 -0.15 10.41
C SER A 12 -4.72 -1.59 10.23
N ASN A 13 -4.86 -2.13 9.02
CA ASN A 13 -4.37 -3.46 8.65
C ASN A 13 -2.88 -3.64 9.01
N PHE A 14 -2.13 -2.53 9.08
CA PHE A 14 -0.72 -2.43 9.44
C PHE A 14 -0.46 -2.92 10.88
N TYR A 15 -1.18 -2.44 11.89
CA TYR A 15 -0.87 -2.71 13.31
C TYR A 15 -0.75 -4.21 13.64
N PHE A 16 -1.68 -5.03 13.15
CA PHE A 16 -1.71 -6.46 13.44
C PHE A 16 -0.57 -7.24 12.75
N SER A 17 -0.01 -6.72 11.67
CA SER A 17 1.03 -7.41 10.92
C SER A 17 2.41 -7.37 11.60
N PHE A 18 2.69 -6.38 12.46
CA PHE A 18 4.04 -6.15 13.03
C PHE A 18 4.22 -6.56 14.50
N LEU A 19 3.18 -7.08 15.15
CA LEU A 19 3.27 -7.63 16.51
C LEU A 19 4.32 -8.75 16.64
N THR A 20 4.75 -9.33 15.52
CA THR A 20 5.70 -10.44 15.43
C THR A 20 7.17 -10.00 15.31
N LEU A 21 7.45 -8.71 15.10
CA LEU A 21 8.81 -8.22 14.91
C LEU A 21 9.54 -7.98 16.24
N PRO A 22 10.88 -8.20 16.28
CA PRO A 22 11.73 -7.74 17.39
C PRO A 22 11.58 -6.23 17.61
N PRO A 23 11.76 -5.72 18.85
CA PRO A 23 11.50 -4.32 19.18
C PRO A 23 12.18 -3.31 18.23
N PRO A 24 13.47 -3.46 17.84
CA PRO A 24 14.10 -2.53 16.91
C PRO A 24 13.46 -2.46 15.52
N LYS A 25 13.02 -3.61 14.99
CA LYS A 25 12.37 -3.68 13.68
C LYS A 25 10.94 -3.13 13.76
N ARG A 26 10.24 -3.39 14.87
CA ARG A 26 8.91 -2.84 15.11
C ARG A 26 8.94 -1.32 15.16
N GLU A 27 9.86 -0.73 15.92
CA GLU A 27 10.04 0.73 15.99
C GLU A 27 10.32 1.33 14.61
N ALA A 28 11.16 0.66 13.80
CA ALA A 28 11.46 1.12 12.45
C ALA A 28 10.22 1.10 11.54
N ILE A 29 9.44 0.01 11.56
CA ILE A 29 8.21 -0.06 10.77
C ILE A 29 7.15 0.95 11.25
N GLU A 30 7.00 1.15 12.56
CA GLU A 30 6.11 2.17 13.11
C GLU A 30 6.53 3.57 12.67
N THR A 31 7.84 3.83 12.61
CA THR A 31 8.39 5.10 12.11
C THR A 31 8.10 5.28 10.61
N ILE A 32 8.34 4.26 9.78
CA ILE A 32 8.02 4.29 8.34
C ILE A 32 6.53 4.55 8.14
N TYR A 33 5.67 3.82 8.85
CA TYR A 33 4.22 4.00 8.77
C TYR A 33 3.79 5.41 9.18
N THR A 34 4.38 5.95 10.26
CA THR A 34 4.07 7.31 10.72
C THR A 34 4.53 8.35 9.69
N PHE A 35 5.71 8.17 9.08
CA PHE A 35 6.19 9.02 8.00
C PHE A 35 5.24 9.01 6.80
N CYS A 36 4.85 7.82 6.33
CA CYS A 36 3.89 7.68 5.23
C CYS A 36 2.57 8.37 5.57
N ARG A 37 2.04 8.13 6.78
CA ARG A 37 0.76 8.69 7.20
C ARG A 37 0.76 10.22 7.28
N VAL A 38 1.82 10.82 7.84
CA VAL A 38 1.96 12.28 7.87
C VAL A 38 2.06 12.85 6.46
N THR A 39 2.73 12.13 5.55
CA THR A 39 2.85 12.55 4.16
C THR A 39 1.51 12.47 3.42
N ASP A 40 0.77 11.36 3.57
CA ASP A 40 -0.60 11.21 3.06
C ASP A 40 -1.52 12.33 3.60
N ASP A 41 -1.44 12.62 4.90
CA ASP A 41 -2.29 13.62 5.55
C ASP A 41 -2.06 15.03 4.96
N ILE A 42 -0.86 15.35 4.47
CA ILE A 42 -0.57 16.62 3.76
C ILE A 42 -1.31 16.68 2.41
N VAL A 43 -1.40 15.56 1.70
CA VAL A 43 -2.06 15.46 0.39
C VAL A 43 -3.59 15.39 0.53
N ASP A 44 -4.07 14.70 1.57
CA ASP A 44 -5.48 14.48 1.86
C ASP A 44 -6.16 15.66 2.58
N GLU A 45 -5.40 16.63 3.09
CA GLU A 45 -5.93 17.77 3.83
C GLU A 45 -7.00 18.53 3.00
N SER A 46 -8.00 19.12 3.66
CA SER A 46 -8.91 20.03 2.97
C SER A 46 -8.18 21.33 2.59
N GLY A 47 -8.34 21.81 1.37
CA GLY A 47 -7.72 23.04 0.89
C GLY A 47 -7.37 22.98 -0.59
N ASP A 48 -6.80 24.07 -1.10
CA ASP A 48 -6.34 24.15 -2.49
C ASP A 48 -5.02 23.39 -2.69
N ASP A 49 -4.80 22.88 -3.92
CA ASP A 49 -3.63 22.09 -4.25
C ASP A 49 -2.31 22.88 -4.12
N SER A 50 -2.32 24.21 -4.22
CA SER A 50 -1.10 25.02 -4.09
C SER A 50 -0.60 25.06 -2.65
N THR A 51 -1.50 25.19 -1.68
CA THR A 51 -1.19 25.10 -0.25
C THR A 51 -0.62 23.73 0.11
N LYS A 52 -1.22 22.65 -0.40
CA LYS A 52 -0.75 21.27 -0.18
C LYS A 52 0.66 21.06 -0.73
N ARG A 53 0.92 21.53 -1.95
CA ARG A 53 2.26 21.46 -2.56
C ARG A 53 3.31 22.24 -1.78
N MET A 54 2.94 23.41 -1.23
CA MET A 54 3.85 24.16 -0.36
C MET A 54 4.18 23.36 0.91
N LYS A 55 3.18 22.75 1.57
CA LYS A 55 3.39 21.90 2.74
C LYS A 55 4.26 20.67 2.42
N LEU A 56 4.04 20.02 1.27
CA LEU A 56 4.85 18.89 0.83
C LEU A 56 6.30 19.29 0.52
N ARG A 57 6.52 20.47 -0.06
CA ARG A 57 7.88 21.03 -0.26
C ARG A 57 8.57 21.31 1.08
N GLN A 58 7.89 21.96 2.02
CA GLN A 58 8.43 22.18 3.37
C GLN A 58 8.73 20.86 4.08
N TRP A 59 7.88 19.84 3.89
CA TRP A 59 8.12 18.50 4.43
C TRP A 59 9.38 17.86 3.84
N ASN A 60 9.61 18.01 2.55
CA ASN A 60 10.83 17.53 1.87
C ASN A 60 12.09 18.29 2.33
N GLU A 61 12.02 19.61 2.49
CA GLU A 61 13.12 20.42 3.06
C GLU A 61 13.48 19.96 4.48
N GLU A 62 12.46 19.70 5.30
CA GLU A 62 12.65 19.16 6.65
C GLU A 62 13.22 17.74 6.65
N LEU A 63 12.85 16.90 5.68
CA LEU A 63 13.47 15.58 5.51
C LEU A 63 14.97 15.73 5.25
N GLN A 64 15.39 16.69 4.41
CA GLN A 64 16.82 16.96 4.17
C GLN A 64 17.54 17.39 5.45
N LEU A 65 16.96 18.31 6.23
CA LEU A 65 17.52 18.71 7.54
C LEU A 65 17.61 17.55 8.52
N SER A 66 16.66 16.60 8.45
CA SER A 66 16.63 15.45 9.34
C SER A 66 17.77 14.46 9.10
N LEU A 67 18.42 14.47 7.93
CA LEU A 67 19.58 13.61 7.64
C LEU A 67 20.75 13.91 8.58
N ASP A 68 20.87 15.16 9.03
CA ASP A 68 21.80 15.61 10.08
C ASP A 68 21.16 15.63 11.49
N GLY A 69 19.93 15.14 11.64
CA GLY A 69 19.17 15.18 12.89
C GLY A 69 18.64 16.56 13.30
N ARG A 70 18.56 17.51 12.37
CA ARG A 70 18.22 18.93 12.64
C ARG A 70 16.78 19.31 12.30
N SER A 71 15.93 18.38 11.86
CA SER A 71 14.52 18.72 11.58
C SER A 71 13.78 19.10 12.86
N ARG A 72 12.84 20.04 12.73
CA ARG A 72 11.91 20.35 13.84
C ARG A 72 10.92 19.21 14.10
N PHE A 73 10.75 18.29 13.14
CA PHE A 73 9.85 17.15 13.26
C PHE A 73 10.59 15.90 13.75
N GLN A 74 10.26 15.47 14.96
CA GLN A 74 10.91 14.30 15.58
C GLN A 74 10.72 13.00 14.77
N VAL A 75 9.61 12.85 14.04
CA VAL A 75 9.40 11.69 13.17
C VAL A 75 10.41 11.63 12.03
N LEU A 76 10.79 12.77 11.44
CA LEU A 76 11.81 12.82 10.38
C LEU A 76 13.20 12.50 10.94
N ASN A 77 13.55 13.03 12.12
CA ASN A 77 14.81 12.67 12.78
C ASN A 77 14.88 11.18 13.15
N ARG A 78 13.75 10.55 13.47
CA ARG A 78 13.67 9.09 13.67
C ARG A 78 13.80 8.36 12.33
N MET A 79 13.13 8.84 11.27
CA MET A 79 13.22 8.30 9.92
C MET A 79 14.68 8.24 9.45
N SER A 80 15.44 9.32 9.59
CA SER A 80 16.86 9.37 9.21
C SER A 80 17.74 8.41 10.01
N ARG A 81 17.47 8.24 11.31
CA ARG A 81 18.16 7.24 12.14
C ARG A 81 17.88 5.80 11.68
N ILE A 82 16.64 5.48 11.30
CA ILE A 82 16.32 4.12 10.82
C ILE A 82 16.87 3.87 9.42
N ILE A 83 16.93 4.91 8.57
CA ILE A 83 17.54 4.85 7.24
C ILE A 83 19.00 4.43 7.36
N GLN A 84 19.76 5.09 8.24
CA GLN A 84 21.15 4.74 8.50
C GLN A 84 21.28 3.35 9.15
N ARG A 85 20.45 3.04 10.16
CA ARG A 85 20.54 1.78 10.91
C ARG A 85 20.26 0.54 10.06
N PHE A 86 19.30 0.62 9.14
CA PHE A 86 18.86 -0.51 8.30
C PHE A 86 19.37 -0.41 6.86
N ASN A 87 20.25 0.56 6.56
CA ASN A 87 20.76 0.83 5.20
C ASN A 87 19.64 0.98 4.15
N ILE A 88 18.54 1.64 4.53
CA ILE A 88 17.43 1.88 3.62
C ILE A 88 17.90 2.87 2.54
N PRO A 89 17.81 2.55 1.24
CA PRO A 89 18.14 3.51 0.21
C PRO A 89 17.23 4.75 0.29
N ILE A 90 17.83 5.93 0.50
CA ILE A 90 17.09 7.19 0.68
C ILE A 90 16.20 7.52 -0.52
N HIS A 91 16.56 7.07 -1.73
CA HIS A 91 15.77 7.31 -2.93
C HIS A 91 14.36 6.71 -2.84
N HIS A 92 14.13 5.63 -2.08
CA HIS A 92 12.76 5.12 -1.87
C HIS A 92 11.89 6.13 -1.10
N VAL A 93 12.48 6.93 -0.21
CA VAL A 93 11.78 7.98 0.53
C VAL A 93 11.41 9.12 -0.42
N TYR A 94 12.33 9.52 -1.29
CA TYR A 94 12.07 10.55 -2.30
C TYR A 94 11.07 10.08 -3.36
N ASP A 95 11.18 8.85 -3.85
CA ASP A 95 10.20 8.26 -4.78
C ASP A 95 8.78 8.28 -4.19
N LEU A 96 8.64 8.01 -2.88
CA LEU A 96 7.35 8.13 -2.19
C LEU A 96 6.84 9.57 -2.19
N LEU A 97 7.69 10.54 -1.86
CA LEU A 97 7.32 11.96 -1.90
C LEU A 97 6.91 12.42 -3.31
N GLU A 98 7.60 11.93 -4.34
CA GLU A 98 7.23 12.19 -5.73
C GLU A 98 5.86 11.55 -6.07
N GLY A 99 5.58 10.35 -5.57
CA GLY A 99 4.26 9.71 -5.68
C GLY A 99 3.15 10.54 -5.03
N MET A 100 3.42 11.14 -3.87
CA MET A 100 2.49 12.03 -3.16
C MET A 100 2.28 13.35 -3.91
N GLU A 101 3.30 13.85 -4.61
CA GLU A 101 3.16 15.01 -5.50
C GLU A 101 2.32 14.67 -6.75
N MET A 102 2.40 13.44 -7.26
CA MET A 102 1.56 12.98 -8.37
C MET A 102 0.06 13.11 -8.03
N ASP A 103 -0.36 12.81 -6.80
CA ASP A 103 -1.75 12.98 -6.38
C ASP A 103 -2.24 14.44 -6.46
N LEU A 104 -1.33 15.41 -6.30
CA LEU A 104 -1.64 16.84 -6.39
C LEU A 104 -1.62 17.39 -7.82
N THR A 105 -1.00 16.67 -8.76
CA THR A 105 -0.73 17.13 -10.13
C THR A 105 -1.50 16.38 -11.20
N LYS A 106 -1.73 15.08 -11.00
CA LYS A 106 -2.22 14.17 -12.02
C LYS A 106 -3.57 13.59 -11.61
N LYS A 107 -4.58 13.87 -12.43
CA LYS A 107 -5.96 13.40 -12.19
C LYS A 107 -6.39 12.25 -13.09
N ARG A 108 -5.63 11.99 -14.17
CA ARG A 108 -5.91 11.00 -15.21
C ARG A 108 -4.61 10.28 -15.57
N TYR A 109 -4.71 8.98 -15.85
CA TYR A 109 -3.61 8.14 -16.28
C TYR A 109 -3.94 7.61 -17.67
N ALA A 110 -3.11 7.93 -18.66
CA ALA A 110 -3.39 7.57 -20.05
C ALA A 110 -3.31 6.05 -20.25
N THR A 111 -2.28 5.44 -19.64
CA THR A 111 -1.98 4.01 -19.77
C THR A 111 -1.76 3.34 -18.43
N PHE A 112 -1.85 2.01 -18.42
CA PHE A 112 -1.51 1.23 -17.24
C PHE A 112 -0.04 1.43 -16.83
N GLY A 113 0.88 1.65 -17.77
CA GLY A 113 2.28 1.93 -17.44
C GLY A 113 2.46 3.20 -16.59
N GLU A 114 1.66 4.24 -16.85
CA GLU A 114 1.67 5.44 -16.00
C GLU A 114 1.08 5.16 -14.61
N LEU A 115 -0.01 4.37 -14.55
CA LEU A 115 -0.62 3.98 -13.28
C LEU A 115 0.31 3.07 -12.46
N GLU A 116 1.02 2.16 -13.11
CA GLU A 116 2.00 1.28 -12.49
C GLU A 116 3.15 2.09 -11.88
N ALA A 117 3.66 3.10 -12.59
CA ALA A 117 4.69 3.99 -12.07
C ALA A 117 4.21 4.75 -10.82
N TYR A 118 2.94 5.19 -10.80
CA TYR A 118 2.32 5.74 -9.61
C TYR A 118 2.23 4.71 -8.47
N CYS A 119 1.74 3.49 -8.74
CA CYS A 119 1.64 2.44 -7.73
C CYS A 119 3.01 2.03 -7.18
N TYR A 120 4.05 2.07 -8.00
CA TYR A 120 5.42 1.86 -7.56
C TYR A 120 5.81 2.91 -6.52
N ARG A 121 5.66 4.20 -6.87
CA ARG A 121 6.02 5.34 -6.03
C ARG A 121 5.21 5.41 -4.75
N ALA A 122 3.89 5.28 -4.84
CA ALA A 122 2.97 5.43 -3.71
C ALA A 122 2.95 4.22 -2.74
N ALA A 123 3.35 3.02 -3.20
CA ALA A 123 3.22 1.81 -2.38
C ALA A 123 4.41 0.85 -2.41
N SER A 124 5.04 0.63 -3.57
CA SER A 124 6.17 -0.31 -3.67
C SER A 124 7.40 0.19 -2.94
N THR A 125 7.67 1.50 -2.98
CA THR A 125 8.73 2.16 -2.22
C THR A 125 8.60 1.89 -0.72
N VAL A 126 7.38 1.93 -0.16
CA VAL A 126 7.10 1.57 1.24
C VAL A 126 7.44 0.10 1.50
N GLY A 127 7.04 -0.78 0.59
CA GLY A 127 7.41 -2.20 0.64
C GLY A 127 8.93 -2.41 0.64
N LEU A 128 9.66 -1.69 -0.21
CA LEU A 128 11.12 -1.75 -0.32
C LEU A 128 11.81 -1.26 0.95
N MET A 129 11.36 -0.14 1.53
CA MET A 129 11.84 0.33 2.83
C MET A 129 11.59 -0.71 3.93
N CYS A 130 10.42 -1.35 3.94
CA CYS A 130 10.11 -2.41 4.90
C CYS A 130 10.96 -3.67 4.68
N ALA A 131 11.27 -4.02 3.42
CA ALA A 131 12.12 -5.15 3.08
C ALA A 131 13.53 -5.02 3.68
N GLU A 132 14.13 -3.82 3.62
CA GLU A 132 15.44 -3.55 4.25
C GLU A 132 15.38 -3.69 5.78
N VAL A 133 14.27 -3.27 6.41
CA VAL A 133 14.05 -3.48 7.85
C VAL A 133 13.87 -4.95 8.22
N PHE A 134 13.12 -5.72 7.41
CA PHE A 134 12.94 -7.15 7.63
C PHE A 134 14.24 -7.92 7.42
N GLY A 135 15.06 -7.47 6.47
CA GLY A 135 16.19 -8.21 5.95
C GLY A 135 15.75 -9.36 5.04
N TYR A 136 16.59 -9.70 4.09
CA TYR A 136 16.39 -10.79 3.14
C TYR A 136 17.74 -11.44 2.84
N ARG A 137 17.70 -12.73 2.48
CA ARG A 137 18.86 -13.52 2.07
C ARG A 137 18.96 -13.58 0.54
N ASN A 138 17.80 -13.57 -0.13
CA ASN A 138 17.71 -13.59 -1.57
C ASN A 138 17.41 -12.18 -2.09
N GLN A 139 18.26 -11.65 -2.97
CA GLN A 139 18.07 -10.31 -3.55
C GLN A 139 16.77 -10.22 -4.38
N GLY A 140 16.33 -11.33 -4.98
CA GLY A 140 15.04 -11.41 -5.69
C GLY A 140 13.82 -11.16 -4.80
N THR A 141 13.96 -11.23 -3.48
CA THR A 141 12.89 -10.88 -2.53
C THR A 141 12.48 -9.39 -2.62
N LYS A 142 13.28 -8.52 -3.23
CA LYS A 142 12.84 -7.15 -3.55
C LYS A 142 11.68 -7.11 -4.53
N ASP A 143 11.65 -8.04 -5.49
CA ASP A 143 10.55 -8.14 -6.45
C ASP A 143 9.23 -8.53 -5.75
N TYR A 144 9.31 -9.26 -4.63
CA TYR A 144 8.13 -9.49 -3.79
C TYR A 144 7.57 -8.17 -3.24
N ALA A 145 8.43 -7.30 -2.72
CA ALA A 145 8.01 -6.01 -2.16
C ALA A 145 7.38 -5.10 -3.23
N VAL A 146 7.98 -5.05 -4.43
CA VAL A 146 7.46 -4.28 -5.57
C VAL A 146 6.10 -4.81 -6.02
N ASN A 147 6.02 -6.10 -6.37
CA ASN A 147 4.78 -6.67 -6.88
C ASN A 147 3.66 -6.63 -5.84
N LEU A 148 3.99 -6.85 -4.56
CA LEU A 148 2.99 -6.75 -3.50
C LEU A 148 2.50 -5.30 -3.36
N GLY A 149 3.40 -4.32 -3.35
CA GLY A 149 3.06 -2.91 -3.28
C GLY A 149 2.09 -2.47 -4.38
N ILE A 150 2.37 -2.85 -5.63
CA ILE A 150 1.47 -2.59 -6.76
C ILE A 150 0.11 -3.27 -6.54
N ALA A 151 0.09 -4.56 -6.16
CA ALA A 151 -1.16 -5.27 -5.89
C ALA A 151 -2.01 -4.59 -4.81
N LEU A 152 -1.38 -4.11 -3.73
CA LEU A 152 -2.06 -3.43 -2.63
C LEU A 152 -2.66 -2.10 -3.10
N GLN A 153 -1.90 -1.33 -3.89
CA GLN A 153 -2.36 -0.02 -4.37
C GLN A 153 -3.45 -0.14 -5.42
N LEU A 154 -3.36 -1.09 -6.36
CA LEU A 154 -4.45 -1.40 -7.29
C LEU A 154 -5.71 -1.80 -6.52
N THR A 155 -5.59 -2.61 -5.47
CA THR A 155 -6.73 -2.98 -4.63
C THR A 155 -7.33 -1.77 -3.89
N ASN A 156 -6.52 -0.81 -3.43
CA ASN A 156 -7.01 0.44 -2.86
C ASN A 156 -7.79 1.25 -3.90
N ILE A 157 -7.22 1.46 -5.09
CA ILE A 157 -7.86 2.18 -6.20
C ILE A 157 -9.21 1.55 -6.55
N LEU A 158 -9.25 0.24 -6.78
CA LEU A 158 -10.48 -0.47 -7.14
C LEU A 158 -11.55 -0.38 -6.05
N ARG A 159 -11.12 -0.37 -4.78
CA ARG A 159 -12.02 -0.23 -3.64
C ARG A 159 -12.62 1.17 -3.53
N ASP A 160 -11.83 2.20 -3.85
CA ASP A 160 -12.11 3.59 -3.49
C ASP A 160 -12.51 4.47 -4.69
N ILE A 161 -12.77 3.88 -5.87
CA ILE A 161 -13.21 4.59 -7.10
C ILE A 161 -14.26 5.67 -6.82
N LYS A 162 -15.29 5.36 -6.01
CA LYS A 162 -16.33 6.34 -5.64
C LYS A 162 -15.79 7.56 -4.90
N HIS A 163 -14.83 7.34 -4.00
CA HIS A 163 -14.20 8.41 -3.24
C HIS A 163 -13.34 9.27 -4.15
N ASP A 164 -12.54 8.64 -5.01
CA ASP A 164 -11.66 9.33 -5.95
C ASP A 164 -12.45 10.14 -6.98
N ALA A 165 -13.54 9.58 -7.51
CA ALA A 165 -14.45 10.24 -8.43
C ALA A 165 -15.04 11.54 -7.85
N LYS A 166 -15.36 11.56 -6.55
CA LYS A 166 -15.85 12.77 -5.86
C LYS A 166 -14.80 13.89 -5.78
N GLN A 167 -13.53 13.53 -5.82
CA GLN A 167 -12.42 14.49 -5.91
C GLN A 167 -12.05 14.82 -7.38
N GLY A 168 -12.84 14.32 -8.33
CA GLY A 168 -12.59 14.46 -9.75
C GLY A 168 -11.33 13.72 -10.21
N ARG A 169 -10.92 12.65 -9.51
CA ARG A 169 -9.76 11.80 -9.85
C ARG A 169 -10.23 10.49 -10.48
N ILE A 170 -9.49 10.02 -11.48
CA ILE A 170 -9.67 8.71 -12.10
C ILE A 170 -8.29 8.07 -12.22
N TYR A 171 -8.03 7.06 -11.38
CA TYR A 171 -6.79 6.30 -11.44
C TYR A 171 -6.82 5.22 -12.52
N LEU A 172 -7.98 4.60 -12.78
CA LEU A 172 -8.10 3.59 -13.82
C LEU A 172 -7.61 4.14 -15.16
N PRO A 173 -6.80 3.38 -15.93
CA PRO A 173 -6.23 3.90 -17.16
C PRO A 173 -7.30 4.26 -18.19
N ILE A 174 -7.11 5.39 -18.87
CA ILE A 174 -8.05 5.87 -19.90
C ILE A 174 -8.11 4.92 -21.09
N GLU A 175 -7.01 4.24 -21.42
CA GLU A 175 -7.02 3.18 -22.43
C GLU A 175 -7.97 2.03 -22.08
N ASP A 176 -8.03 1.63 -20.80
CA ASP A 176 -8.90 0.55 -20.33
C ASP A 176 -10.36 1.01 -20.32
N LEU A 177 -10.64 2.24 -19.89
CA LEU A 177 -11.98 2.84 -20.00
C LEU A 177 -12.50 2.79 -21.46
N ARG A 178 -11.63 3.13 -22.42
CA ARG A 178 -11.96 3.09 -23.86
C ARG A 178 -12.16 1.67 -24.37
N GLU A 179 -11.30 0.72 -23.98
CA GLU A 179 -11.39 -0.68 -24.38
C GLU A 179 -12.74 -1.30 -23.99
N PHE A 180 -13.23 -0.97 -22.79
CA PHE A 180 -14.52 -1.47 -22.28
C PHE A 180 -15.71 -0.57 -22.62
N GLY A 181 -15.50 0.53 -23.36
CA GLY A 181 -16.54 1.47 -23.74
C GLY A 181 -17.22 2.16 -22.55
N TYR A 182 -16.51 2.37 -21.45
CA TYR A 182 -17.01 3.00 -20.23
C TYR A 182 -16.41 4.41 -20.10
N SER A 183 -17.25 5.44 -20.11
CA SER A 183 -16.76 6.83 -20.19
C SER A 183 -16.27 7.38 -18.84
N GLU A 184 -15.48 8.46 -18.89
CA GLU A 184 -15.08 9.19 -17.68
C GLU A 184 -16.30 9.77 -16.95
N GLU A 185 -17.28 10.29 -17.69
CA GLU A 185 -18.53 10.83 -17.13
C GLU A 185 -19.33 9.74 -16.41
N GLU A 186 -19.39 8.53 -16.98
CA GLU A 186 -20.02 7.39 -16.31
C GLU A 186 -19.32 7.05 -14.99
N LEU A 187 -17.98 7.03 -14.98
CA LEU A 187 -17.20 6.77 -13.78
C LEU A 187 -17.39 7.86 -12.72
N LEU A 188 -17.32 9.13 -13.12
CA LEU A 188 -17.49 10.28 -12.21
C LEU A 188 -18.91 10.36 -11.64
N SER A 189 -19.92 9.98 -12.42
CA SER A 189 -21.31 9.87 -11.96
C SER A 189 -21.61 8.57 -11.21
N CYS A 190 -20.63 7.68 -11.06
CA CYS A 190 -20.78 6.36 -10.42
C CYS A 190 -21.88 5.50 -11.09
N THR A 191 -21.97 5.56 -12.43
CA THR A 191 -22.95 4.80 -13.21
C THR A 191 -22.58 3.32 -13.22
N TYR A 192 -23.36 2.50 -12.52
CA TYR A 192 -23.16 1.05 -12.47
C TYR A 192 -23.88 0.37 -13.65
N ASN A 193 -23.13 -0.29 -14.54
CA ASN A 193 -23.66 -1.04 -15.68
C ASN A 193 -22.73 -2.20 -16.07
N GLU A 194 -23.12 -2.99 -17.08
CA GLU A 194 -22.33 -4.16 -17.52
C GLU A 194 -20.92 -3.80 -18.02
N ARG A 195 -20.74 -2.61 -18.61
CA ARG A 195 -19.41 -2.14 -19.06
C ARG A 195 -18.49 -1.86 -17.89
N PHE A 196 -19.02 -1.23 -16.83
CA PHE A 196 -18.30 -1.06 -15.57
C PHE A 196 -17.91 -2.39 -14.94
N VAL A 197 -18.83 -3.36 -14.92
CA VAL A 197 -18.56 -4.72 -14.40
C VAL A 197 -17.43 -5.41 -15.18
N ALA A 198 -17.46 -5.31 -16.51
CA ALA A 198 -16.41 -5.87 -17.36
C ALA A 198 -15.05 -5.22 -17.13
N LEU A 199 -14.99 -3.87 -17.08
CA LEU A 199 -13.80 -3.10 -16.74
C LEU A 199 -13.25 -3.50 -15.35
N MET A 200 -14.10 -3.53 -14.34
CA MET A 200 -13.69 -3.89 -12.97
C MET A 200 -13.16 -5.30 -12.86
N LYS A 201 -13.73 -6.26 -13.60
CA LYS A 201 -13.22 -7.63 -13.66
C LYS A 201 -11.81 -7.65 -14.24
N PHE A 202 -11.58 -6.97 -15.35
CA PHE A 202 -10.27 -6.87 -15.98
C PHE A 202 -9.22 -6.26 -15.06
N GLU A 203 -9.56 -5.17 -14.37
CA GLU A 203 -8.66 -4.54 -13.39
C GLU A 203 -8.41 -5.41 -12.15
N CYS A 204 -9.42 -6.13 -11.67
CA CYS A 204 -9.23 -7.09 -10.57
C CYS A 204 -8.30 -8.23 -11.00
N ASP A 205 -8.45 -8.75 -12.21
CA ASP A 205 -7.57 -9.78 -12.78
C ASP A 205 -6.12 -9.27 -12.88
N ARG A 206 -5.92 -7.99 -13.22
CA ARG A 206 -4.62 -7.32 -13.18
C ARG A 206 -4.03 -7.28 -11.77
N ALA A 207 -4.79 -6.87 -10.76
CA ALA A 207 -4.34 -6.92 -9.36
C ALA A 207 -3.98 -8.36 -8.91
N HIS A 208 -4.75 -9.37 -9.33
CA HIS A 208 -4.42 -10.78 -9.11
C HIS A 208 -3.09 -11.20 -9.75
N GLN A 209 -2.75 -10.69 -10.94
CA GLN A 209 -1.45 -10.97 -11.56
C GLN A 209 -0.30 -10.47 -10.69
N TYR A 210 -0.40 -9.28 -10.08
CA TYR A 210 0.63 -8.78 -9.17
C TYR A 210 0.70 -9.56 -7.85
N PHE A 211 -0.43 -10.00 -7.29
CA PHE A 211 -0.41 -10.92 -6.14
C PHE A 211 0.32 -12.24 -6.47
N ARG A 212 0.11 -12.78 -7.68
CA ARG A 212 0.79 -13.99 -8.16
C ARG A 212 2.28 -13.75 -8.37
N LYS A 213 2.67 -12.67 -9.05
CA LYS A 213 4.08 -12.26 -9.22
C LYS A 213 4.78 -12.11 -7.87
N ALA A 214 4.14 -11.44 -6.91
CA ALA A 214 4.66 -11.29 -5.56
C ALA A 214 4.89 -12.68 -4.93
N LYS A 215 3.88 -13.54 -4.91
CA LYS A 215 4.01 -14.88 -4.34
C LYS A 215 5.18 -15.68 -4.93
N VAL A 216 5.37 -15.63 -6.25
CA VAL A 216 6.47 -16.32 -6.96
C VAL A 216 7.83 -15.73 -6.58
N ALA A 217 7.93 -14.41 -6.41
CA ALA A 217 9.17 -13.72 -6.08
C ALA A 217 9.65 -13.93 -4.64
N LEU A 218 8.78 -14.36 -3.72
CA LEU A 218 9.16 -14.55 -2.32
C LEU A 218 9.88 -15.89 -2.10
N ALA A 219 11.21 -15.82 -1.96
CA ALA A 219 12.05 -16.99 -1.67
C ALA A 219 11.63 -17.71 -0.37
N GLU A 220 11.69 -19.05 -0.38
CA GLU A 220 11.28 -19.87 0.76
C GLU A 220 12.07 -19.56 2.04
N GLU A 221 13.37 -19.27 1.92
CA GLU A 221 14.21 -18.90 3.07
C GLU A 221 13.85 -17.55 3.70
N ASP A 222 13.21 -16.65 2.95
CA ASP A 222 12.83 -15.31 3.40
C ASP A 222 11.37 -15.23 3.88
N LYS A 223 10.54 -16.22 3.57
CA LYS A 223 9.13 -16.29 4.04
C LYS A 223 8.92 -16.05 5.54
N PRO A 224 9.81 -16.52 6.46
CA PRO A 224 9.68 -16.21 7.89
C PRO A 224 9.95 -14.73 8.21
N LEU A 225 10.90 -14.10 7.52
CA LEU A 225 11.26 -12.69 7.70
C LEU A 225 10.13 -11.75 7.22
N PHE A 226 9.44 -12.15 6.15
CA PHE A 226 8.35 -11.38 5.53
C PHE A 226 6.95 -11.73 6.05
N THR A 227 6.85 -12.34 7.25
CA THR A 227 5.55 -12.73 7.83
C THR A 227 4.57 -11.56 7.89
N ALA A 228 5.03 -10.37 8.31
CA ALA A 228 4.19 -9.17 8.37
C ALA A 228 3.63 -8.79 6.99
N ALA A 229 4.50 -8.73 5.97
CA ALA A 229 4.08 -8.45 4.59
C ALA A 229 3.12 -9.52 4.06
N ARG A 230 3.33 -10.80 4.37
CA ARG A 230 2.44 -11.89 3.96
C ARG A 230 1.05 -11.78 4.60
N ILE A 231 0.97 -11.36 5.87
CA ILE A 231 -0.32 -11.08 6.53
C ILE A 231 -1.04 -9.95 5.80
N MET A 232 -0.33 -8.85 5.51
CA MET A 232 -0.89 -7.71 4.79
C MET A 232 -1.38 -8.08 3.40
N GLY A 233 -0.57 -8.84 2.64
CA GLY A 233 -0.94 -9.36 1.34
C GLY A 233 -2.21 -10.19 1.37
N ASN A 234 -2.35 -11.10 2.34
CA ASN A 234 -3.57 -11.90 2.50
C ASN A 234 -4.80 -11.04 2.86
N ILE A 235 -4.65 -10.03 3.73
CA ILE A 235 -5.74 -9.11 4.07
C ILE A 235 -6.23 -8.37 2.83
N TYR A 236 -5.31 -7.85 2.02
CA TYR A 236 -5.65 -7.12 0.80
C TYR A 236 -6.21 -8.02 -0.29
N PHE A 237 -5.67 -9.22 -0.44
CA PHE A 237 -6.24 -10.22 -1.32
C PHE A 237 -7.71 -10.55 -0.96
N LEU A 238 -8.02 -10.65 0.33
CA LEU A 238 -9.40 -10.83 0.79
C LEU A 238 -10.28 -9.61 0.53
N LEU A 239 -9.73 -8.39 0.52
CA LEU A 239 -10.45 -7.19 0.09
C LEU A 239 -10.77 -7.26 -1.41
N LEU A 240 -9.80 -7.64 -2.24
CA LEU A 240 -10.00 -7.82 -3.68
C LEU A 240 -11.09 -8.88 -3.95
N ARG A 241 -11.02 -10.04 -3.29
CA ARG A 241 -12.08 -11.07 -3.35
C ARG A 241 -13.44 -10.56 -2.87
N ARG A 242 -13.47 -9.58 -1.96
CA ARG A 242 -14.72 -8.98 -1.47
C ARG A 242 -15.34 -8.07 -2.53
N ILE A 243 -14.54 -7.32 -3.29
CA ILE A 243 -14.99 -6.53 -4.45
C ILE A 243 -15.68 -7.46 -5.44
N GLU A 244 -15.04 -8.57 -5.82
CA GLU A 244 -15.60 -9.55 -6.76
C GLU A 244 -16.91 -10.18 -6.26
N ARG A 245 -16.96 -10.55 -4.96
CA ARG A 245 -18.15 -11.18 -4.35
C ARG A 245 -19.37 -10.28 -4.30
N VAL A 246 -19.20 -8.96 -4.35
CA VAL A 246 -20.31 -8.02 -4.44
C VAL A 246 -20.57 -7.59 -5.89
N HIS A 247 -20.15 -8.41 -6.86
CA HIS A 247 -20.23 -8.13 -8.28
C HIS A 247 -19.61 -6.78 -8.66
N TYR A 248 -18.48 -6.43 -8.02
CA TYR A 248 -17.74 -5.19 -8.27
C TYR A 248 -18.51 -3.89 -7.95
N ASP A 249 -19.67 -3.97 -7.29
CA ASP A 249 -20.43 -2.79 -6.87
C ASP A 249 -19.76 -2.06 -5.69
N VAL A 250 -18.71 -1.31 -6.01
CA VAL A 250 -17.99 -0.42 -5.09
C VAL A 250 -18.64 0.95 -4.95
N PHE A 251 -19.67 1.22 -5.76
CA PHE A 251 -20.42 2.48 -5.69
C PHE A 251 -21.46 2.46 -4.56
N THR A 252 -22.13 1.34 -4.32
CA THR A 252 -23.13 1.22 -3.24
C THR A 252 -22.61 0.49 -2.02
N ARG A 253 -21.68 -0.47 -2.19
CA ARG A 253 -21.21 -1.32 -1.09
C ARG A 253 -19.92 -0.78 -0.49
N ARG A 254 -19.84 -0.84 0.85
CA ARG A 254 -18.58 -0.61 1.57
C ARG A 254 -17.78 -1.90 1.63
N ILE A 255 -16.61 -1.89 1.00
CA ILE A 255 -15.68 -3.02 1.03
C ILE A 255 -14.75 -2.88 2.24
N ARG A 256 -15.01 -3.67 3.28
CA ARG A 256 -14.17 -3.72 4.49
C ARG A 256 -14.09 -5.14 5.02
N LEU A 257 -12.99 -5.44 5.71
CA LEU A 257 -12.85 -6.66 6.51
C LEU A 257 -13.01 -6.33 8.00
N SER A 258 -13.66 -7.22 8.74
CA SER A 258 -13.78 -7.10 10.19
C SER A 258 -12.43 -7.33 10.88
N ALA A 259 -12.27 -6.79 12.09
CA ALA A 259 -11.07 -7.03 12.89
C ALA A 259 -10.84 -8.53 13.15
N ALA A 260 -11.92 -9.30 13.38
CA ALA A 260 -11.85 -10.74 13.58
C ALA A 260 -11.24 -11.49 12.39
N VAL A 261 -11.62 -11.14 11.15
CA VAL A 261 -11.04 -11.76 9.94
C VAL A 261 -9.54 -11.44 9.83
N LYS A 262 -9.15 -10.18 10.08
CA LYS A 262 -7.73 -9.78 10.04
C LYS A 262 -6.91 -10.51 11.10
N MET A 263 -7.45 -10.65 12.31
CA MET A 263 -6.83 -11.40 13.40
C MET A 263 -6.69 -12.88 13.06
N LEU A 264 -7.72 -13.49 12.47
CA LEU A 264 -7.66 -14.88 12.03
C LEU A 264 -6.52 -15.08 11.02
N VAL A 265 -6.44 -14.25 9.97
CA VAL A 265 -5.35 -14.29 8.99
C VAL A 265 -3.97 -14.21 9.66
N ALA A 266 -3.80 -13.26 10.59
CA ALA A 266 -2.55 -13.08 11.31
C ALA A 266 -2.18 -14.31 12.16
N MET A 267 -3.14 -14.86 12.90
CA MET A 267 -2.94 -16.05 13.73
C MET A 267 -2.60 -17.29 12.89
N THR A 268 -3.33 -17.53 11.80
CA THR A 268 -3.13 -18.74 10.98
C THR A 268 -1.76 -18.75 10.29
N LEU A 269 -1.28 -17.60 9.79
CA LEU A 269 0.07 -17.49 9.22
C LEU A 269 1.16 -17.66 10.29
N ARG A 270 0.95 -17.12 11.50
CA ARG A 270 1.90 -17.25 12.61
C ARG A 270 2.05 -18.70 13.06
N LEU A 271 0.93 -19.41 13.25
CA LEU A 271 0.91 -20.82 13.65
C LEU A 271 1.66 -21.67 12.62
N ARG A 272 1.48 -21.41 11.32
CA ARG A 272 2.18 -22.13 10.27
C ARG A 272 3.71 -21.96 10.34
N ASN A 273 4.21 -20.76 10.58
CA ASN A 273 5.66 -20.55 10.69
C ASN A 273 6.31 -21.30 11.86
N HIS A 274 5.52 -21.64 12.91
CA HIS A 274 5.98 -22.41 14.06
C HIS A 274 5.66 -23.91 13.93
N ALA A 275 4.80 -24.30 13.00
CA ALA A 275 4.46 -25.68 12.73
C ALA A 275 5.55 -26.37 11.90
N PRO A 276 5.86 -27.65 12.15
CA PRO A 276 6.81 -28.41 11.34
C PRO A 276 6.32 -28.50 9.87
N ARG A 277 7.27 -28.48 8.93
CA ARG A 277 7.01 -28.32 7.48
C ARG A 277 6.00 -29.34 6.91
N ASN A 278 5.95 -30.54 7.47
CA ASN A 278 5.00 -31.61 7.09
C ASN A 278 3.53 -31.24 7.35
N LEU A 279 3.24 -30.28 8.24
CA LEU A 279 1.90 -29.80 8.56
C LEU A 279 1.46 -28.59 7.73
N HIS A 280 2.37 -27.97 6.95
CA HIS A 280 2.06 -26.77 6.17
C HIS A 280 1.00 -27.01 5.09
N LYS A 281 0.88 -28.25 4.60
CA LYS A 281 -0.12 -28.67 3.60
C LYS A 281 -1.57 -28.60 4.10
N PHE A 282 -1.79 -28.62 5.41
CA PHE A 282 -3.13 -28.59 6.01
C PHE A 282 -3.62 -27.16 6.30
N VAL A 283 -2.76 -26.15 6.11
CA VAL A 283 -3.06 -24.74 6.42
C VAL A 283 -2.98 -23.92 5.13
N ARG A 284 -4.10 -23.86 4.38
CA ARG A 284 -4.24 -23.02 3.16
C ARG A 284 -4.31 -21.53 3.56
N THR A 285 -3.17 -20.87 3.63
CA THR A 285 -3.04 -19.45 4.02
C THR A 285 -2.15 -18.62 3.10
N GLU A 286 -1.75 -19.17 1.95
CA GLU A 286 -1.05 -18.38 0.95
C GLU A 286 -2.04 -17.71 0.01
N LEU A 287 -1.59 -16.58 -0.55
CA LEU A 287 -2.22 -16.00 -1.75
C LEU A 287 -2.47 -17.15 -2.74
N PRO A 288 -3.69 -17.31 -3.28
CA PRO A 288 -3.95 -18.37 -4.24
C PRO A 288 -3.06 -18.19 -5.48
N ALA A 289 -2.87 -19.32 -6.17
CA ALA A 289 -2.12 -19.38 -7.41
C ALA A 289 -2.81 -18.61 -8.55
#